data_AF-A0A1M6C8R4-F1
#
_entry.id   AF-A0A1M6C8R4-F1
#
_cell.length_a   1.000
_cell.length_b   1.000
_cell.length_c   1.000
_cell.angle_alpha   90.00
_cell.angle_beta   90.00
_cell.angle_gamma   90.00
#
_symmetry.space_group_name_H-M   'P 1'
#
loop_
_entity.id
_entity.type
_entity.pdbx_description
1 polymer ?
#
loop_
_entity_poly.entity_id
_entity_poly.type
_entity_poly.pdbx_seq_one_letter_code
_entity_poly.pdbx_strand_id
1 'polypeptide(L)'
;MPTNQATLHTMQICDRIYGHTHHGDNKANAFRHALWNILIAKRVLKIVKTDEKALQWSDKITTLHETLMPNPPLEMEMDLHNNMMGRKLYLELQDASEEKIIEFLKVKLEEAVQIKTVEETENLKDFLVFIEE
;
A
#
# COMPACT_ATOMS: atom_id res chain seq x y z
N MET A 1 -3.57 -9.48 -17.06
CA MET A 1 -3.10 -8.10 -16.86
C MET A 1 -2.16 -8.05 -15.67
N PRO A 2 -1.00 -7.37 -15.76
CA PRO A 2 0.02 -7.31 -14.70
C PRO A 2 -0.56 -6.78 -13.37
N THR A 3 -1.43 -5.77 -13.45
CA THR A 3 -2.16 -5.19 -12.32
C THR A 3 -3.03 -6.23 -11.61
N ASN A 4 -3.94 -6.91 -12.34
CA ASN A 4 -4.85 -7.89 -11.73
C ASN A 4 -4.09 -9.02 -11.02
N GLN A 5 -2.96 -9.45 -11.59
CA GLN A 5 -2.10 -10.45 -10.96
C GLN A 5 -1.41 -9.90 -9.71
N ALA A 6 -0.98 -8.63 -9.72
CA ALA A 6 -0.42 -7.96 -8.54
C ALA A 6 -1.46 -7.87 -7.41
N THR A 7 -2.67 -7.42 -7.75
CA THR A 7 -3.78 -7.28 -6.80
C THR A 7 -4.14 -8.63 -6.19
N LEU A 8 -4.40 -9.65 -7.02
CA LEU A 8 -4.74 -11.00 -6.52
C LEU A 8 -3.63 -11.57 -5.62
N HIS A 9 -2.37 -11.40 -6.02
CA HIS A 9 -1.23 -11.88 -5.24
C HIS A 9 -1.10 -11.14 -3.90
N THR A 10 -1.35 -9.83 -3.89
CA THR A 10 -1.36 -9.04 -2.66
C THR A 10 -2.41 -9.54 -1.69
N MET A 11 -3.64 -9.76 -2.18
CA MET A 11 -4.73 -10.30 -1.35
C MET A 11 -4.35 -11.67 -0.78
N GLN A 12 -3.83 -12.59 -1.59
CA GLN A 12 -3.39 -13.91 -1.13
C GLN A 12 -2.31 -13.86 -0.04
N ILE A 13 -1.37 -12.92 -0.14
CA ILE A 13 -0.36 -12.71 0.91
C ILE A 13 -1.02 -12.19 2.19
N CYS A 14 -1.89 -11.18 2.07
CA CYS A 14 -2.55 -10.57 3.22
C CYS A 14 -3.50 -11.56 3.91
N ASP A 15 -4.28 -12.32 3.14
CA ASP A 15 -5.15 -13.40 3.64
C ASP A 15 -4.33 -14.43 4.44
N ARG A 16 -3.13 -14.79 3.97
CA ARG A 16 -2.26 -15.75 4.66
C ARG A 16 -1.68 -15.20 5.96
N ILE A 17 -1.30 -13.92 5.98
CA ILE A 17 -0.61 -13.31 7.14
C ILE A 17 -1.60 -12.84 8.20
N TYR A 18 -2.72 -12.25 7.78
CA TYR A 18 -3.65 -11.53 8.64
C TYR A 18 -5.09 -12.07 8.60
N GLY A 19 -5.41 -13.01 7.70
CA GLY A 19 -6.78 -13.45 7.50
C GLY A 19 -7.67 -12.27 7.08
N HIS A 20 -8.91 -12.20 7.59
CA HIS A 20 -9.83 -11.14 7.17
C HIS A 20 -9.57 -9.76 7.79
N THR A 21 -8.64 -9.62 8.75
CA THR A 21 -8.46 -8.34 9.46
C THR A 21 -7.92 -7.23 8.58
N HIS A 22 -7.21 -7.57 7.50
CA HIS A 22 -6.70 -6.56 6.55
C HIS A 22 -7.81 -5.83 5.79
N HIS A 23 -9.08 -6.23 5.91
CA HIS A 23 -10.22 -5.55 5.29
C HIS A 23 -10.79 -4.38 6.09
N GLY A 24 -10.46 -4.24 7.38
CA GLY A 24 -10.82 -3.07 8.19
C GLY A 24 -9.83 -1.92 8.02
N ASP A 25 -9.75 -1.02 9.00
CA ASP A 25 -8.88 0.18 8.93
C ASP A 25 -7.71 0.13 9.91
N ASN A 26 -7.16 -1.07 10.09
CA ASN A 26 -6.08 -1.35 11.04
C ASN A 26 -4.71 -1.47 10.36
N LYS A 27 -3.68 -1.81 11.13
CA LYS A 27 -2.31 -2.02 10.64
C LYS A 27 -2.22 -3.05 9.50
N ALA A 28 -3.08 -4.07 9.48
CA ALA A 28 -3.08 -5.05 8.39
C ALA A 28 -3.60 -4.47 7.07
N ASN A 29 -4.54 -3.51 7.12
CA ASN A 29 -4.93 -2.73 5.95
C ASN A 29 -3.78 -1.84 5.47
N ALA A 30 -3.13 -1.11 6.38
CA ALA A 30 -1.98 -0.28 6.01
C ALA A 30 -0.87 -1.08 5.29
N PHE A 31 -0.59 -2.30 5.78
CA PHE A 31 0.30 -3.24 5.12
C PHE A 31 -0.17 -3.61 3.71
N ARG A 32 -1.46 -3.95 3.55
CA ARG A 32 -2.04 -4.33 2.26
C ARG A 32 -1.85 -3.22 1.23
N HIS A 33 -2.19 -1.97 1.56
CA HIS A 33 -2.07 -0.83 0.64
C HIS A 33 -0.61 -0.56 0.23
N ALA A 34 0.31 -0.63 1.21
CA ALA A 34 1.73 -0.47 0.93
C ALA A 34 2.28 -1.58 0.02
N LEU A 35 2.00 -2.85 0.36
CA LEU A 35 2.43 -4.01 -0.42
C LEU A 35 1.81 -3.99 -1.82
N TRP A 36 0.54 -3.61 -1.95
CA TRP A 36 -0.17 -3.56 -3.21
C TRP A 36 0.52 -2.64 -4.22
N ASN A 37 0.88 -1.43 -3.79
CA ASN A 37 1.58 -0.47 -4.63
C ASN A 37 2.97 -0.97 -5.05
N ILE A 38 3.73 -1.56 -4.11
CA ILE A 38 5.05 -2.13 -4.41
C ILE A 38 4.93 -3.23 -5.46
N LEU A 39 3.98 -4.15 -5.31
CA LEU A 39 3.81 -5.27 -6.24
C LEU A 39 3.26 -4.84 -7.61
N ILE A 40 2.36 -3.86 -7.67
CA ILE A 40 1.93 -3.28 -8.94
C ILE A 40 3.14 -2.67 -9.66
N ALA A 41 3.89 -1.80 -8.99
CA ALA A 41 5.05 -1.13 -9.59
C ALA A 41 6.10 -2.14 -10.09
N LYS A 42 6.50 -3.13 -9.27
CA LYS A 42 7.46 -4.18 -9.67
C LYS A 42 7.00 -4.98 -10.87
N ARG A 43 5.72 -5.34 -10.96
CA ARG A 43 5.19 -6.11 -12.10
C ARG A 43 5.08 -5.27 -13.35
N VAL A 44 4.65 -4.02 -13.23
CA VAL A 44 4.44 -3.10 -14.36
C VAL A 44 5.76 -2.58 -14.91
N LEU A 45 6.80 -2.42 -14.09
CA LEU A 45 8.15 -2.05 -14.53
C LEU A 45 8.65 -2.96 -15.66
N LYS A 46 8.34 -4.26 -15.61
CA LYS A 46 8.70 -5.24 -16.64
C LYS A 46 8.14 -4.90 -18.02
N ILE A 47 7.09 -4.08 -18.08
CA ILE A 47 6.40 -3.66 -19.31
C ILE A 47 6.80 -2.22 -19.69
N VAL A 48 6.73 -1.28 -18.75
CA VAL A 48 6.91 0.16 -19.03
C VAL A 48 8.38 0.63 -18.96
N LYS A 49 9.27 -0.21 -18.41
CA LYS A 49 10.74 -0.09 -18.39
C LYS A 49 11.33 1.08 -17.61
N THR A 50 10.53 1.92 -16.94
CA THR A 50 11.02 2.98 -16.06
C THR A 50 10.21 3.04 -14.77
N ASP A 51 10.87 3.39 -13.66
CA ASP A 51 10.22 3.51 -12.35
C ASP A 51 9.16 4.60 -12.34
N GLU A 52 9.44 5.74 -12.98
CA GLU A 52 8.48 6.84 -13.09
C GLU A 52 7.15 6.36 -13.68
N LYS A 53 7.19 5.61 -14.80
CA LYS A 53 5.96 5.10 -15.43
C LYS A 53 5.29 4.01 -14.60
N ALA A 54 6.07 3.18 -13.90
CA ALA A 54 5.53 2.14 -13.03
C ALA A 54 4.80 2.76 -11.82
N LEU A 55 5.37 3.81 -11.22
CA LEU A 55 4.80 4.56 -10.11
C LEU A 55 3.56 5.35 -10.53
N GLN A 56 3.61 6.05 -11.67
CA GLN A 56 2.44 6.73 -12.24
C GLN A 56 1.29 5.75 -12.52
N TRP A 57 1.60 4.54 -13.00
CA TRP A 57 0.59 3.52 -13.22
C TRP A 57 0.02 2.98 -11.90
N SER A 58 0.87 2.72 -10.91
CA SER A 58 0.44 2.28 -9.58
C SER A 58 -0.52 3.29 -8.96
N ASP A 59 -0.12 4.57 -8.92
CA ASP A 59 -0.93 5.68 -8.41
C ASP A 59 -2.28 5.77 -9.13
N LYS A 60 -2.26 5.77 -10.47
CA LYS A 60 -3.49 5.84 -11.26
C LYS A 60 -4.47 4.71 -10.93
N ILE A 61 -3.99 3.48 -10.76
CA ILE A 61 -4.85 2.33 -10.50
C ILE A 61 -5.37 2.35 -9.07
N THR A 62 -4.52 2.60 -8.08
CA THR A 62 -4.95 2.57 -6.68
C THR A 62 -5.90 3.72 -6.39
N THR A 63 -5.60 4.92 -6.87
CA THR A 63 -6.49 6.09 -6.73
C THR A 63 -7.83 5.85 -7.44
N LEU A 64 -7.82 5.26 -8.65
CA LEU A 64 -9.06 4.88 -9.32
C LEU A 64 -9.87 3.88 -8.48
N HIS A 65 -9.23 2.89 -7.87
CA HIS A 65 -9.91 1.92 -7.01
C HIS A 65 -10.62 2.59 -5.84
N GLU A 66 -9.95 3.48 -5.11
CA GLU A 66 -10.57 4.19 -3.99
C GLU A 66 -11.72 5.09 -4.48
N THR A 67 -11.57 5.78 -5.62
CA THR A 67 -12.66 6.63 -6.15
C THR A 67 -13.90 5.85 -6.58
N LEU A 68 -13.74 4.57 -6.95
CA LEU A 68 -14.86 3.70 -7.34
C LEU A 68 -15.51 3.02 -6.13
N MET A 69 -14.82 2.97 -4.99
CA MET A 69 -15.28 2.35 -3.74
C MET A 69 -15.19 3.39 -2.62
N PRO A 70 -16.10 4.38 -2.58
CA PRO A 70 -15.95 5.53 -1.70
C PRO A 70 -16.03 5.12 -0.22
N ASN A 71 -14.94 5.39 0.51
CA ASN A 71 -14.88 5.32 1.96
C ASN A 71 -15.19 6.70 2.59
N PRO A 72 -15.58 6.74 3.88
CA PRO A 72 -15.55 7.96 4.68
C PRO A 72 -14.22 8.72 4.57
N PRO A 73 -14.21 10.06 4.76
CA PRO A 73 -13.03 10.88 4.49
C PRO A 73 -11.73 10.44 5.19
N LEU A 74 -11.81 9.98 6.44
CA LEU A 74 -10.64 9.54 7.20
C LEU A 74 -10.05 8.23 6.67
N GLU A 75 -10.91 7.24 6.38
CA GLU A 75 -10.55 5.93 5.81
C GLU A 75 -9.96 6.11 4.40
N MET A 76 -10.60 6.94 3.57
CA MET A 76 -10.10 7.31 2.25
C MET A 76 -8.70 7.95 2.34
N GLU A 77 -8.50 8.88 3.27
CA GLU A 77 -7.20 9.53 3.45
C GLU A 77 -6.13 8.53 3.92
N MET A 78 -6.47 7.63 4.86
CA MET A 78 -5.60 6.55 5.30
C MET A 78 -5.16 5.66 4.13
N ASP A 79 -6.09 5.23 3.29
CA ASP A 79 -5.84 4.39 2.12
C ASP A 79 -4.94 5.12 1.10
N LEU A 80 -5.25 6.38 0.78
CA LEU A 80 -4.45 7.21 -0.14
C LEU A 80 -3.02 7.45 0.39
N HIS A 81 -2.88 7.73 1.69
CA HIS A 81 -1.58 7.92 2.34
C HIS A 81 -0.75 6.64 2.31
N ASN A 82 -1.33 5.51 2.70
CA ASN A 82 -0.63 4.22 2.67
C ASN A 82 -0.29 3.77 1.24
N ASN A 83 -1.14 4.10 0.27
CA ASN A 83 -0.87 3.90 -1.14
C ASN A 83 0.38 4.72 -1.58
N MET A 84 0.45 6.00 -1.19
CA MET A 84 1.61 6.87 -1.43
C MET A 84 2.88 6.32 -0.76
N MET A 85 2.78 5.87 0.48
CA MET A 85 3.89 5.25 1.21
C MET A 85 4.41 3.99 0.51
N GLY A 86 3.53 3.11 0.03
CA GLY A 86 3.94 1.95 -0.76
C GLY A 86 4.73 2.33 -2.02
N ARG A 87 4.31 3.38 -2.73
CA ARG A 87 5.04 3.92 -3.88
C ARG A 87 6.40 4.51 -3.52
N LYS A 88 6.51 5.19 -2.37
CA LYS A 88 7.77 5.70 -1.85
C LYS A 88 8.73 4.56 -1.50
N LEU A 89 8.25 3.58 -0.73
CA LEU A 89 9.02 2.42 -0.31
C LEU A 89 9.45 1.51 -1.47
N TYR A 90 8.69 1.47 -2.57
CA TYR A 90 9.09 0.76 -3.79
C TYR A 90 10.48 1.19 -4.29
N LEU A 91 10.81 2.48 -4.24
CA LEU A 91 12.10 2.99 -4.70
C LEU A 91 13.28 2.43 -3.90
N GLU A 92 13.06 2.13 -2.62
CA GLU A 92 14.06 1.51 -1.73
C GLU A 92 14.12 -0.01 -1.90
N LEU A 93 13.02 -0.63 -2.34
CA LEU A 93 12.81 -2.08 -2.36
C LEU A 93 12.73 -2.68 -3.78
N GLN A 94 13.06 -1.92 -4.81
CA GLN A 94 12.90 -2.34 -6.21
C GLN A 94 13.64 -3.65 -6.53
N ASP A 95 14.81 -3.87 -5.93
CA ASP A 95 15.65 -5.07 -6.11
C ASP A 95 15.45 -6.12 -4.99
N ALA A 96 14.66 -5.80 -3.97
CA ALA A 96 14.38 -6.72 -2.89
C ALA A 96 13.49 -7.89 -3.34
N SER A 97 13.69 -9.06 -2.72
CA SER A 97 12.79 -10.20 -2.88
C SER A 97 11.45 -9.93 -2.20
N GLU A 98 10.43 -10.70 -2.55
CA GLU A 98 9.09 -10.56 -1.96
C GLU A 98 9.12 -10.79 -0.44
N GLU A 99 9.88 -11.79 0.02
CA GLU A 99 10.04 -12.10 1.43
C GLU A 99 10.66 -10.93 2.19
N LYS A 100 11.72 -10.31 1.62
CA LYS A 100 12.35 -9.12 2.20
C LYS A 100 11.42 -7.92 2.24
N ILE A 101 10.58 -7.74 1.21
CA ILE A 101 9.56 -6.67 1.20
C ILE A 101 8.56 -6.89 2.33
N ILE A 102 8.06 -8.13 2.48
CA ILE A 102 7.10 -8.48 3.53
C ILE A 102 7.71 -8.25 4.92
N GLU A 103 8.94 -8.71 5.16
CA GLU A 103 9.64 -8.49 6.43
C GLU A 103 9.87 -7.01 6.71
N PHE A 104 10.31 -6.25 5.71
CA PHE A 104 10.52 -4.81 5.84
C PHE A 104 9.23 -4.08 6.19
N LEU A 105 8.13 -4.38 5.49
CA LEU A 105 6.84 -3.77 5.76
C LEU A 105 6.31 -4.14 7.15
N LYS A 106 6.52 -5.38 7.62
CA LYS A 106 6.19 -5.78 8.99
C LYS A 106 6.93 -4.94 10.02
N VAL A 107 8.24 -4.72 9.83
CA VAL A 107 9.02 -3.82 10.70
C VAL A 107 8.48 -2.40 10.65
N LYS A 108 8.09 -1.90 9.47
CA LYS A 108 7.50 -0.57 9.33
C LYS A 108 6.13 -0.42 9.99
N LEU A 109 5.36 -1.49 10.16
CA LEU A 109 4.10 -1.45 10.91
C LEU A 109 4.27 -1.28 12.43
N GLU A 110 5.43 -1.66 12.97
CA GLU A 110 5.73 -1.42 14.39
C GLU A 110 5.82 0.08 14.68
N GLU A 111 6.27 0.87 13.68
CA GLU A 111 6.36 2.33 13.72
C GLU A 111 5.09 3.02 13.17
N ALA A 112 4.07 2.26 12.73
CA ALA A 112 2.86 2.85 12.17
C ALA A 112 2.09 3.66 13.22
N VAL A 113 1.48 4.76 12.78
CA VAL A 113 0.85 5.76 13.65
C VAL A 113 -0.67 5.70 13.49
N GLN A 114 -1.39 5.66 14.61
CA GLN A 114 -2.84 5.77 14.60
C GLN A 114 -3.23 7.23 14.35
N ILE A 115 -4.13 7.48 13.40
CA ILE A 115 -4.68 8.80 13.10
C ILE A 115 -6.14 8.89 13.54
N LYS A 116 -6.58 10.09 13.90
CA LYS A 116 -7.99 10.38 14.26
C LYS A 116 -8.62 11.43 13.36
N THR A 117 -7.80 12.24 12.69
CA THR A 117 -8.25 13.23 11.70
C THR A 117 -7.43 13.16 10.42
N VAL A 118 -7.99 13.72 9.33
CA VAL A 118 -7.37 13.76 8.01
C VAL A 118 -6.07 14.57 8.03
N GLU A 119 -6.05 15.68 8.77
CA GLU A 119 -4.92 16.61 8.82
C GLU A 119 -3.66 16.01 9.45
N GLU A 120 -3.79 14.93 10.23
CA GLU A 120 -2.65 14.25 10.85
C GLU A 120 -1.71 13.64 9.80
N THR A 121 -2.21 13.21 8.64
CA THR A 121 -1.39 12.58 7.58
C THR A 121 -0.38 13.54 6.98
N GLU A 122 -0.64 14.85 7.00
CA GLU A 122 0.25 15.88 6.44
C GLU A 122 1.65 15.86 7.09
N ASN A 123 1.71 15.47 8.36
CA ASN A 123 2.94 15.41 9.16
C ASN A 123 3.53 13.99 9.26
N LEU A 124 2.89 12.99 8.67
CA LEU A 124 3.24 11.56 8.81
C LEU A 124 3.77 10.95 7.51
N LYS A 125 4.37 11.75 6.62
CA LYS A 125 4.87 11.34 5.29
C LYS A 125 6.00 10.30 5.28
N ASP A 126 6.46 9.87 6.45
CA ASP A 126 7.47 8.83 6.64
C ASP A 126 6.92 7.58 7.35
N PHE A 127 5.64 7.60 7.76
CA PHE A 127 5.00 6.54 8.52
C PHE A 127 3.79 5.99 7.78
N LEU A 128 3.56 4.68 7.92
CA LEU A 128 2.26 4.09 7.62
C LEU A 128 1.25 4.55 8.68
N VAL A 129 -0.01 4.70 8.29
CA VAL A 129 -1.08 5.17 9.19
C VAL A 129 -2.23 4.18 9.27
N PHE A 130 -2.95 4.18 10.38
CA PHE A 130 -4.12 3.33 10.60
C PHE A 130 -5.16 4.03 11.50
N ILE A 131 -6.38 3.52 11.57
CA ILE A 131 -7.48 4.10 12.34
C ILE A 131 -7.88 3.20 13.52
N GLU A 132 -7.96 1.89 13.29
CA GLU A 132 -8.41 0.90 14.29
C GLU A 132 -7.26 -0.01 14.76
N GLU A 133 -7.32 -0.49 16.01
CA GLU A 133 -6.34 -1.48 16.51
C GLU A 133 -6.48 -2.86 15.85
#